data_AF-A0A5C9CQM1-F1
#
_entry.id   AF-A0A5C9CQM1-F1
#
_cell.length_a   1.000
_cell.length_b   1.000
_cell.length_c   1.000
_cell.angle_alpha   90.00
_cell.angle_beta   90.00
_cell.angle_gamma   90.00
#
_symmetry.space_group_name_H-M   'P 1'
#
loop_
_entity.id
_entity.type
_entity.pdbx_description
1 polymer ?
#
loop_
_entity_poly.entity_id
_entity_poly.type
_entity_poly.pdbx_seq_one_letter_code
_entity_poly.pdbx_strand_id
1 'polypeptide(L)'
;MFTIERITQRLEPIYHSTYTGKPPDEPAMLALALNELFVPLLQRQYPEITDFYLPAEGCSYRMAVVSIKKAYPGHARRVMFGIWRPGDVWHLELSAPVHVHQIHRGGGRRRQCARLG
;
A
#
# COMPACT_ATOMS: atom_id res chain seq x y z
N MET A 1 -4.47 -27.85 12.21
CA MET A 1 -4.32 -27.84 13.68
C MET A 1 -2.83 -27.77 13.97
N PHE A 2 -2.39 -26.76 14.73
CA PHE A 2 -0.97 -26.61 15.09
C PHE A 2 -0.77 -27.16 16.50
N THR A 3 0.08 -28.18 16.64
CA THR A 3 0.39 -28.82 17.93
C THR A 3 1.74 -28.32 18.41
N ILE A 4 1.78 -27.74 19.61
CA ILE A 4 3.00 -27.19 20.20
C ILE A 4 3.68 -28.30 21.02
N GLU A 5 4.89 -28.69 20.64
CA GLU A 5 5.66 -29.73 21.35
C GLU A 5 6.49 -29.17 22.52
N ARG A 6 6.94 -27.91 22.43
CA ARG A 6 7.74 -27.25 23.49
C ARG A 6 7.63 -25.72 23.41
N ILE A 7 7.70 -25.05 24.56
CA ILE A 7 7.74 -23.58 24.69
C ILE A 7 8.98 -23.20 25.49
N THR A 8 9.77 -22.24 24.99
CA THR A 8 10.93 -21.66 25.69
C THR A 8 10.67 -20.18 25.96
N GLN A 9 11.07 -19.69 27.14
CA GLN A 9 10.88 -18.30 27.56
C GLN A 9 12.02 -17.83 28.45
N ARG A 10 12.20 -16.51 28.55
CA ARG A 10 13.18 -15.88 29.46
C ARG A 10 12.66 -15.88 30.92
N LEU A 11 13.55 -15.66 31.88
CA LEU A 11 13.17 -15.31 33.25
C LEU A 11 12.35 -14.01 33.24
N GLU A 12 11.22 -14.01 33.96
CA GLU A 12 10.21 -12.93 33.93
C GLU A 12 9.70 -12.63 32.50
N PRO A 13 8.89 -13.54 31.93
CA PRO A 13 8.39 -13.41 30.57
C PRO A 13 7.36 -12.28 30.45
N ILE A 14 7.44 -11.52 29.35
CA ILE A 14 6.40 -10.57 28.95
C ILE A 14 5.64 -11.19 27.79
N TYR A 15 4.33 -11.36 27.97
CA TYR A 15 3.46 -11.84 26.89
C TYR A 15 3.04 -10.66 26.01
N HIS A 16 3.62 -10.58 24.82
CA HIS A 16 3.27 -9.56 23.84
C HIS A 16 2.09 -10.05 23.01
N SER A 17 0.99 -9.32 23.07
CA SER A 17 -0.24 -9.60 22.34
C SER A 17 -0.81 -8.30 21.81
N THR A 18 -1.50 -8.39 20.68
CA THR A 18 -2.10 -7.25 19.99
C THR A 18 -3.53 -7.61 19.59
N TYR A 19 -4.33 -6.59 19.30
CA TYR A 19 -5.72 -6.75 18.93
C TYR A 19 -5.98 -6.02 17.61
N THR A 20 -6.57 -6.75 16.66
CA THR A 20 -7.04 -6.21 15.38
C THR A 20 -8.49 -5.76 15.53
N GLY A 21 -8.77 -4.49 15.26
CA GLY A 21 -10.07 -3.87 15.50
C GLY A 21 -10.51 -2.91 14.40
N LYS A 22 -11.48 -2.04 14.69
CA LYS A 22 -11.77 -0.90 13.81
C LYS A 22 -10.60 0.09 13.91
N PRO A 23 -10.07 0.62 12.79
CA PRO A 23 -8.98 1.60 12.83
C PRO A 23 -9.30 2.78 13.76
N PRO A 24 -8.31 3.35 14.47
CA PRO A 24 -6.87 3.07 14.38
C PRO A 24 -6.41 1.93 15.31
N ASP A 25 -5.87 0.86 14.73
CA ASP A 25 -5.29 -0.29 15.44
C ASP A 25 -3.76 -0.38 15.22
N GLU A 26 -3.07 -1.17 16.05
CA GLU A 26 -1.61 -1.35 15.98
C GLU A 26 -1.12 -1.77 14.57
N PRO A 27 -1.80 -2.69 13.85
CA PRO A 27 -1.48 -2.99 12.45
C PRO A 27 -1.63 -1.79 11.50
N ALA A 28 -2.63 -0.93 11.71
CA ALA A 28 -2.80 0.28 10.89
C ALA A 28 -1.68 1.30 11.11
N MET A 29 -1.20 1.44 12.35
CA MET A 29 -0.06 2.30 12.67
C MET A 29 1.25 1.77 12.08
N LEU A 30 1.47 0.45 12.13
CA LEU A 30 2.62 -0.18 11.48
C LEU A 30 2.58 0.03 9.96
N ALA A 31 1.41 -0.12 9.33
CA ALA A 31 1.26 0.14 7.90
C ALA A 31 1.52 1.61 7.53
N LEU A 32 1.12 2.55 8.38
CA LEU A 32 1.43 3.97 8.20
C LEU A 32 2.95 4.20 8.19
N ALA A 33 3.68 3.58 9.12
CA ALA A 33 5.14 3.68 9.16
C ALA A 33 5.80 3.03 7.94
N LEU A 34 5.26 1.91 7.45
CA LEU A 34 5.76 1.23 6.26
C LEU A 34 5.57 2.06 4.97
N ASN A 35 4.56 2.94 4.90
CA ASN A 35 4.36 3.81 3.73
C ASN A 35 5.62 4.63 3.40
N GLU A 36 6.35 5.14 4.40
CA GLU A 36 7.57 5.93 4.17
C GLU A 36 8.70 5.11 3.53
N LEU A 37 8.74 3.80 3.79
CA LEU A 37 9.70 2.88 3.18
C LEU A 37 9.30 2.49 1.76
N PHE A 38 8.01 2.40 1.49
CA PHE A 38 7.48 1.94 0.22
C PHE A 38 7.55 3.00 -0.89
N VAL A 39 7.40 4.29 -0.57
CA VAL A 39 7.52 5.39 -1.53
C VAL A 39 8.86 5.37 -2.30
N PRO A 40 10.05 5.36 -1.65
CA PRO A 40 11.33 5.37 -2.37
C PRO A 40 11.60 4.07 -3.14
N LEU A 41 11.07 2.94 -2.67
CA LEU A 41 11.16 1.66 -3.39
C LEU A 41 10.37 1.70 -4.70
N LEU A 42 9.13 2.21 -4.65
CA LEU A 42 8.29 2.38 -5.84
C LEU A 42 8.88 3.39 -6.82
N GLN A 43 9.46 4.49 -6.32
CA GLN A 43 10.13 5.49 -7.18
C GLN A 43 11.34 4.93 -7.93
N ARG A 44 12.04 3.93 -7.38
CA ARG A 44 13.16 3.27 -8.09
C ARG A 44 12.69 2.46 -9.30
N GLN A 45 11.53 1.81 -9.18
CA GLN A 45 10.98 0.97 -10.25
C GLN A 45 10.11 1.75 -11.24
N TYR A 46 9.42 2.80 -10.74
CA TYR A 46 8.53 3.68 -11.49
C TYR A 46 8.81 5.15 -11.13
N PRO A 47 9.79 5.80 -11.78
CA PRO A 47 10.15 7.20 -11.49
C PRO A 47 9.03 8.21 -11.81
N GLU A 48 7.98 7.78 -12.52
CA GLU A 48 6.77 8.56 -12.74
C GLU A 48 5.88 8.74 -11.49
N ILE A 49 6.05 7.89 -10.47
CA ILE A 49 5.29 7.97 -9.21
C ILE A 49 5.91 9.06 -8.34
N THR A 50 5.11 10.06 -7.98
CA THR A 50 5.53 11.13 -7.07
C THR A 50 5.22 10.83 -5.62
N ASP A 51 4.12 10.12 -5.36
CA ASP A 51 3.64 9.86 -4.01
C ASP A 51 2.79 8.59 -4.01
N PHE A 52 2.82 7.85 -2.90
CA PHE A 52 2.11 6.61 -2.70
C PHE A 52 1.62 6.55 -1.26
N TYR A 53 0.31 6.39 -1.10
CA TYR A 53 -0.32 6.40 0.21
C TYR A 53 -1.33 5.26 0.35
N LEU A 54 -1.14 4.46 1.41
CA LEU A 54 -2.10 3.45 1.86
C LEU A 54 -2.88 4.00 3.06
N PRO A 55 -4.14 4.41 2.90
CA PRO A 55 -4.95 4.87 4.01
C PRO A 55 -5.27 3.73 4.98
N ALA A 56 -5.00 3.96 6.26
CA ALA A 56 -5.35 3.07 7.38
C ALA A 56 -6.86 2.71 7.41
N GLU A 57 -7.73 3.68 7.08
CA GLU A 57 -9.19 3.52 6.95
C GLU A 57 -9.59 2.48 5.89
N GLY A 58 -8.73 2.28 4.88
CA GLY A 58 -8.89 1.27 3.83
C GLY A 58 -8.29 -0.08 4.22
N CYS A 59 -8.15 -0.36 5.52
CA CYS A 59 -7.48 -1.56 6.03
C CYS A 59 -6.09 -1.77 5.43
N SER A 60 -5.29 -0.72 5.18
CA SER A 60 -3.86 -0.75 4.79
C SER A 60 -3.44 -1.51 3.50
N TYR A 61 -4.22 -2.49 3.05
CA TYR A 61 -4.00 -3.33 1.88
C TYR A 61 -5.21 -3.31 0.92
N ARG A 62 -6.35 -2.69 1.32
CA ARG A 62 -7.56 -2.66 0.49
C ARG A 62 -7.68 -1.47 -0.44
N MET A 63 -6.82 -0.47 -0.32
CA MET A 63 -6.82 0.69 -1.21
C MET A 63 -5.44 1.33 -1.22
N ALA A 64 -4.97 1.68 -2.40
CA ALA A 64 -3.78 2.51 -2.58
C ALA A 64 -4.13 3.77 -3.36
N VAL A 65 -3.61 4.90 -2.91
CA VAL A 65 -3.69 6.18 -3.61
C VAL A 65 -2.31 6.49 -4.17
N VAL A 66 -2.20 6.54 -5.50
CA VAL A 66 -0.93 6.76 -6.19
C VAL A 66 -0.98 8.08 -6.94
N SER A 67 -0.05 8.98 -6.67
CA SER A 67 0.09 10.22 -7.44
C SER A 67 1.18 10.07 -8.50
N ILE A 68 0.85 10.40 -9.75
CA ILE A 68 1.79 10.29 -10.88
C ILE A 68 1.97 11.61 -11.64
N LYS A 69 3.19 11.83 -12.13
CA LYS A 69 3.50 12.88 -13.13
C LYS A 69 3.15 12.36 -14.52
N LYS A 70 1.92 12.64 -14.96
CA LYS A 70 1.43 12.18 -16.26
C LYS A 70 2.19 12.83 -17.42
N ALA A 71 2.85 12.00 -18.21
CA ALA A 71 3.56 12.40 -19.44
C ALA A 71 2.77 12.15 -20.75
N TYR A 72 1.85 11.17 -20.78
CA TYR A 72 1.11 10.80 -22.00
C TYR A 72 -0.28 10.17 -21.70
N PRO A 73 -1.21 10.12 -22.68
CA PRO A 73 -2.50 9.45 -22.51
C PRO A 73 -2.35 7.95 -22.24
N GLY A 74 -3.07 7.40 -21.26
CA GLY A 74 -2.96 5.98 -20.87
C GLY A 74 -1.85 5.66 -19.86
N HIS A 75 -1.02 6.64 -19.50
CA HIS A 75 0.07 6.46 -18.51
C HIS A 75 -0.45 5.92 -17.16
N ALA A 76 -1.57 6.44 -16.65
CA ALA A 76 -2.15 5.94 -15.40
C ALA A 76 -2.53 4.46 -15.45
N ARG A 77 -3.01 3.98 -16.60
CA ARG A 77 -3.36 2.57 -16.80
C ARG A 77 -2.11 1.69 -16.81
N ARG A 78 -0.98 2.18 -17.35
CA ARG A 78 0.32 1.49 -17.29
C ARG A 78 0.78 1.31 -15.84
N VAL A 79 0.75 2.38 -15.04
CA VAL A 79 1.17 2.34 -13.63
C VAL A 79 0.28 1.43 -12.81
N MET A 80 -1.05 1.54 -12.99
CA MET A 80 -2.01 0.66 -12.32
C MET A 80 -1.77 -0.82 -12.64
N PHE A 81 -1.54 -1.16 -13.91
CA PHE A 81 -1.20 -2.54 -14.27
C PHE A 81 0.19 -2.96 -13.82
N GLY A 82 1.16 -2.05 -13.70
CA GLY A 82 2.47 -2.36 -13.13
C GLY A 82 2.35 -2.78 -11.67
N ILE A 83 1.61 -2.02 -10.87
CA ILE A 83 1.40 -2.34 -9.45
C ILE A 83 0.58 -3.63 -9.25
N TRP A 84 -0.36 -3.93 -10.16
CA TRP A 84 -1.23 -5.11 -10.07
C TRP A 84 -0.63 -6.39 -10.68
N ARG A 85 0.46 -6.32 -11.46
CA ARG A 85 0.88 -7.49 -12.25
C ARG A 85 1.31 -8.67 -11.37
N PRO A 86 0.80 -9.90 -11.64
CA PRO A 86 1.27 -11.10 -10.96
C PRO A 86 2.76 -11.30 -11.25
N GLY A 87 3.61 -11.12 -10.22
CA GLY A 87 5.07 -11.20 -10.34
C GLY A 87 5.79 -9.99 -9.77
N ASP A 88 5.10 -8.85 -9.62
CA ASP A 88 5.62 -7.70 -8.88
C ASP A 88 5.31 -7.88 -7.38
N VAL A 89 6.27 -7.46 -6.51
CA VAL A 89 6.24 -7.61 -5.04
C VAL A 89 4.90 -7.20 -4.42
N TRP A 90 4.22 -6.24 -5.05
CA TRP A 90 3.00 -5.62 -4.55
C TRP A 90 1.72 -6.39 -4.83
N HIS A 91 1.71 -7.35 -5.77
CA HIS A 91 0.50 -8.12 -6.10
C HIS A 91 0.00 -8.96 -4.92
N LEU A 92 0.91 -9.45 -4.07
CA LEU A 92 0.56 -10.22 -2.87
C LEU A 92 0.09 -9.31 -1.72
N GLU A 93 0.52 -8.05 -1.69
CA GLU A 93 0.14 -7.09 -0.66
C GLU A 93 -1.12 -6.27 -1.03
N LEU A 94 -1.41 -6.10 -2.32
CA LEU A 94 -2.55 -5.33 -2.82
C LEU A 94 -3.54 -6.23 -3.54
N SER A 95 -4.43 -6.88 -2.79
CA SER A 95 -5.58 -7.61 -3.36
C SER A 95 -6.72 -6.70 -3.82
N ALA A 96 -6.47 -5.41 -4.06
CA ALA A 96 -7.49 -4.39 -3.89
C ALA A 96 -7.37 -3.19 -4.84
N PRO A 97 -8.49 -2.47 -5.10
CA PRO A 97 -8.57 -1.44 -6.14
C PRO A 97 -7.57 -0.30 -5.93
N VAL A 98 -6.62 -0.16 -6.88
CA VAL A 98 -5.64 0.93 -6.92
C VAL A 98 -6.26 2.18 -7.52
N HIS A 99 -6.32 3.27 -6.75
CA HIS A 99 -6.79 4.57 -7.21
C HIS A 99 -5.61 5.46 -7.62
N VAL A 100 -5.50 5.74 -8.92
CA VAL A 100 -4.44 6.59 -9.45
C VAL A 100 -4.91 8.04 -9.57
N HIS A 101 -4.34 8.93 -8.75
CA HIS A 101 -4.56 10.35 -8.83
C HIS A 101 -3.56 11.02 -9.80
N GLN A 102 -4.05 11.84 -10.73
CA GLN A 102 -3.19 12.53 -11.71
C GLN A 102 -2.86 13.94 -11.25
N ILE A 103 -1.57 14.27 -11.18
CA ILE A 103 -1.10 15.65 -10.95
C ILE A 103 -0.67 16.21 -12.31
N HIS A 104 -1.44 17.17 -12.85
CA HIS A 104 -1.09 17.90 -14.07
C HIS A 104 -0.13 19.06 -13.74
N ARG A 105 0.87 19.30 -14.62
CA ARG A 105 1.86 20.38 -14.50
C ARG A 105 1.29 21.82 -14.59
N GLY A 106 -0.02 22.00 -14.59
CA GLY A 106 -0.67 23.31 -14.53
C GLY A 106 -1.98 23.24 -13.76
N GLY A 107 -1.94 23.60 -12.48
CA GLY A 107 -3.05 24.09 -11.63
C GLY A 107 -4.33 23.28 -11.42
N GLY A 108 -4.69 22.33 -12.29
CA GLY A 108 -5.96 21.62 -12.26
C GLY A 108 -5.84 20.19 -11.75
N ARG A 109 -6.27 19.93 -10.51
CA ARG A 109 -6.49 18.56 -9.99
C ARG A 109 -7.69 17.94 -10.70
N ARG A 110 -7.48 17.10 -11.72
CA ARG A 110 -8.51 16.19 -12.24
C ARG A 110 -8.32 14.80 -11.65
N ARG A 111 -9.27 14.35 -10.83
CA ARG A 111 -9.32 12.98 -10.28
C ARG A 111 -9.78 12.04 -11.39
N GLN A 112 -8.96 11.06 -11.79
CA GLN A 112 -9.41 9.93 -12.59
C GLN A 112 -9.46 8.70 -11.67
N CYS A 113 -10.64 8.34 -11.14
CA CYS A 113 -10.85 7.03 -10.55
C CYS A 113 -10.85 5.99 -11.68
N ALA A 114 -9.75 5.28 -11.88
CA ALA A 114 -9.79 4.03 -12.62
C ALA A 114 -10.26 2.94 -11.65
N ARG A 115 -11.57 2.66 -11.63
CA ARG A 115 -12.06 1.41 -11.03
C ARG A 115 -11.82 0.31 -12.06
N LEU A 116 -11.00 -0.68 -11.70
CA LEU A 116 -11.04 -1.97 -12.39
C LEU A 116 -12.41 -2.58 -12.01
N GLY A 117 -13.28 -2.68 -13.01
CA GLY A 117 -14.55 -3.40 -12.92
C GLY A 117 -14.32 -4.90 -12.96
#